data_AF-A0A7J2NL20-F1
#
_entry.id   AF-A0A7J2NL20-F1
#
_cell.length_a   1.000
_cell.length_b   1.000
_cell.length_c   1.000
_cell.angle_alpha   90.00
_cell.angle_beta   90.00
_cell.angle_gamma   90.00
#
_symmetry.space_group_name_H-M   'P 1'
#
loop_
_entity.id
_entity.type
_entity.pdbx_description
1 polymer ?
#
loop_
_entity_poly.entity_id
_entity_poly.type
_entity_poly.pdbx_seq_one_letter_code
_entity_poly.pdbx_strand_id
1 'polypeptide(L)'
;MKLWDFKMMRDGKIAIGDKIAEPLGLLDESEVFTTMFRYESGGSSSYEVVISPFGPENYREICYVTFQIKDVPGSLAQCARFLKTRNIDILNSESVSFMPSVAMTWVMLVDLSFFGDRESLEREFAEAREAQDSSISLIDSIVTEPSNLAERYTKGFAADNPAITTRALRKMEKNVTVIEKGALRLPEAYLNFFGKRDAPVMLIGDTESWILSISFLADETDLWRMKFTIPDKPGSVYEISNAMSGEKINILAGYTQVLVYYQKMLYEIIADISGCKCEHEAFEELVRNKISSLGGDFSVMNIEAVPFR
;
A
#
# COMPACT_ATOMS: atom_id res chain seq x y z
N MET A 1 -1.92 -6.05 3.08
CA MET A 1 -3.17 -5.25 2.93
C MET A 1 -2.79 -3.82 2.53
N LYS A 2 -3.45 -3.18 1.56
CA LYS A 2 -3.12 -1.79 1.18
C LYS A 2 -3.93 -0.78 2.00
N LEU A 3 -3.27 0.29 2.40
CA LEU A 3 -3.88 1.47 3.00
C LEU A 3 -4.18 2.47 1.88
N TRP A 4 -5.29 3.19 1.98
CA TRP A 4 -5.62 4.22 1.00
C TRP A 4 -6.26 5.44 1.66
N ASP A 5 -6.01 6.61 1.07
CA ASP A 5 -6.57 7.90 1.45
C ASP A 5 -6.67 8.82 0.22
N PHE A 6 -7.53 9.83 0.29
CA PHE A 6 -7.74 10.81 -0.78
C PHE A 6 -7.50 12.21 -0.25
N LYS A 7 -6.70 13.00 -0.95
CA LYS A 7 -6.26 14.33 -0.52
C LYS A 7 -6.26 15.30 -1.70
N MET A 8 -6.22 16.58 -1.37
CA MET A 8 -5.88 17.64 -2.34
C MET A 8 -4.42 18.02 -2.15
N MET A 9 -3.62 17.88 -3.21
CA MET A 9 -2.34 18.56 -3.31
C MET A 9 -2.59 20.06 -3.37
N ARG A 10 -1.88 20.85 -2.55
CA ARG A 10 -1.98 22.31 -2.53
C ARG A 10 -0.61 22.96 -2.62
N ASP A 11 -0.39 23.82 -3.60
CA ASP A 11 0.92 24.43 -3.91
C ASP A 11 2.08 23.41 -3.95
N GLY A 12 1.81 22.25 -4.56
CA GLY A 12 2.76 21.15 -4.67
C GLY A 12 3.04 20.40 -3.36
N LYS A 13 2.26 20.63 -2.30
CA LYS A 13 2.36 19.93 -1.02
C LYS A 13 1.21 18.94 -0.85
N ILE A 14 1.51 17.77 -0.31
CA ILE A 14 0.54 16.70 -0.08
C ILE A 14 0.61 16.29 1.38
N ALA A 15 -0.49 16.44 2.11
CA ALA A 15 -0.61 15.94 3.47
C ALA A 15 -0.73 14.41 3.46
N ILE A 16 0.06 13.74 4.29
CA ILE A 16 0.02 12.29 4.50
C ILE A 16 -0.65 12.09 5.85
N GLY A 17 -1.89 11.58 5.86
CA GLY A 17 -2.61 11.34 7.11
C GLY A 17 -2.03 10.17 7.91
N ASP A 18 -2.22 10.20 9.23
CA ASP A 18 -1.67 9.20 10.18
C ASP A 18 -2.00 7.76 9.81
N LYS A 19 -3.21 7.53 9.24
CA LYS A 19 -3.65 6.24 8.69
C LYS A 19 -2.64 5.62 7.73
N ILE A 20 -1.89 6.43 6.99
CA ILE A 20 -0.84 6.01 6.05
C ILE A 20 0.55 6.27 6.62
N ALA A 21 0.74 7.42 7.28
CA ALA A 21 2.06 7.86 7.73
C ALA A 21 2.65 6.90 8.77
N GLU A 22 1.89 6.55 9.82
CA GLU A 22 2.41 5.73 10.93
C GLU A 22 2.77 4.31 10.47
N PRO A 23 1.91 3.57 9.73
CA PRO A 23 2.25 2.20 9.33
C PRO A 23 3.42 2.10 8.35
N LEU A 24 3.73 3.19 7.63
CA LEU A 24 4.86 3.24 6.71
C LEU A 24 6.13 3.85 7.33
N GLY A 25 6.06 4.35 8.57
CA GLY A 25 7.16 5.07 9.21
C GLY A 25 7.49 6.41 8.53
N LEU A 26 6.52 7.03 7.86
CA LEU A 26 6.66 8.31 7.16
C LEU A 26 6.36 9.48 8.12
N LEU A 27 7.16 9.56 9.19
CA LEU A 27 6.99 10.55 10.25
C LEU A 27 7.63 11.90 9.88
N ASP A 28 7.36 12.94 10.67
CA ASP A 28 8.07 14.21 10.54
C ASP A 28 9.58 14.03 10.63
N GLU A 29 10.30 14.81 9.82
CA GLU A 29 11.76 14.76 9.65
C GLU A 29 12.28 13.51 8.93
N SER A 30 11.40 12.60 8.49
CA SER A 30 11.81 11.45 7.67
C SER A 30 12.34 11.92 6.32
N GLU A 31 13.53 11.46 5.97
CA GLU A 31 14.10 11.60 4.64
C GLU A 31 13.54 10.51 3.72
N VAL A 32 12.96 10.91 2.61
CA VAL A 32 12.39 10.01 1.62
C VAL A 32 12.97 10.25 0.24
N PHE A 33 13.06 9.17 -0.52
CA PHE A 33 13.38 9.20 -1.93
C PHE A 33 12.10 9.18 -2.74
N THR A 34 12.14 9.81 -3.91
CA THR A 34 10.99 9.89 -4.78
C THR A 34 11.37 9.55 -6.22
N THR A 35 10.44 8.93 -6.93
CA THR A 35 10.52 8.75 -8.38
C THR A 35 9.14 8.98 -8.99
N MET A 36 9.10 9.55 -10.20
CA MET A 36 7.86 9.90 -10.87
C MET A 36 7.69 9.10 -12.16
N PHE A 37 6.51 8.51 -12.32
CA PHE A 37 6.10 7.75 -13.49
C PHE A 37 4.95 8.45 -14.21
N ARG A 38 4.91 8.28 -15.53
CA ARG A 38 3.77 8.57 -16.39
C ARG A 38 3.23 7.26 -16.96
N TYR A 39 1.93 7.09 -16.84
CA TYR A 39 1.17 5.99 -17.42
C TYR A 39 0.36 6.49 -18.59
N GLU A 40 0.32 5.72 -19.67
CA GLU A 40 -0.49 6.02 -20.86
C GLU A 40 -1.27 4.77 -21.26
N SER A 41 -2.58 4.91 -21.45
CA SER A 41 -3.45 3.83 -21.95
C SER A 41 -4.68 4.42 -22.64
N GLY A 42 -5.01 3.91 -23.83
CA GLY A 42 -6.25 4.30 -24.54
C GLY A 42 -6.43 5.80 -24.78
N GLY A 43 -5.35 6.56 -24.94
CA GLY A 43 -5.38 8.02 -25.12
C GLY A 43 -5.48 8.83 -23.80
N SER A 44 -5.60 8.16 -22.66
CA SER A 44 -5.54 8.77 -21.33
C SER A 44 -4.12 8.68 -20.76
N SER A 45 -3.75 9.65 -19.93
CA SER A 45 -2.50 9.63 -19.19
C SER A 45 -2.70 10.01 -17.73
N SER A 46 -1.94 9.39 -16.84
CA SER A 46 -1.88 9.75 -15.43
C SER A 46 -0.43 9.69 -14.93
N TYR A 47 -0.22 10.23 -13.73
CA TYR A 47 1.08 10.27 -13.07
C TYR A 47 1.02 9.54 -11.74
N GLU A 48 2.15 8.97 -11.33
CA GLU A 48 2.38 8.45 -9.99
C GLU A 48 3.70 9.00 -9.46
N VAL A 49 3.74 9.34 -8.19
CA VAL A 49 4.98 9.52 -7.43
C VAL A 49 5.10 8.37 -6.44
N VAL A 50 6.17 7.61 -6.54
CA VAL A 50 6.53 6.53 -5.60
C VAL A 50 7.51 7.10 -4.58
N ILE A 51 7.23 6.82 -3.30
CA ILE A 51 7.95 7.35 -2.15
C ILE A 51 8.36 6.20 -1.23
N SER A 52 9.59 6.24 -0.71
CA SER A 52 10.08 5.32 0.33
C SER A 52 11.26 5.94 1.08
N PRO A 53 11.46 5.62 2.37
CA PRO A 53 12.66 6.03 3.11
C PRO A 53 13.95 5.36 2.60
N PHE A 54 13.83 4.26 1.87
CA PHE A 54 14.98 3.54 1.35
C PHE A 54 15.47 4.18 0.04
N GLY A 55 16.78 4.36 -0.08
CA GLY A 55 17.41 4.96 -1.24
C GLY A 55 17.71 3.96 -2.37
N PRO A 56 17.81 4.44 -3.62
CA PRO A 56 17.92 3.59 -4.80
C PRO A 56 19.20 2.77 -4.93
N GLU A 57 20.25 3.14 -4.22
CA GLU A 57 21.53 2.44 -4.25
C GLU A 57 21.50 1.13 -3.45
N ASN A 58 20.52 0.95 -2.55
CA ASN A 58 20.48 -0.15 -1.61
C ASN A 58 19.52 -1.29 -2.02
N TYR A 59 18.76 -1.17 -3.11
CA TYR A 59 17.63 -2.09 -3.34
C TYR A 59 18.01 -3.51 -3.80
N ARG A 60 19.26 -3.79 -4.17
CA ARG A 60 19.62 -5.09 -4.77
C ARG A 60 19.63 -6.23 -3.76
N GLU A 61 20.01 -5.93 -2.52
CA GLU A 61 20.17 -6.94 -1.47
C GLU A 61 19.19 -6.71 -0.30
N ILE A 62 18.15 -5.89 -0.53
CA ILE A 62 17.07 -5.73 0.43
C ILE A 62 16.07 -6.87 0.28
N CYS A 63 15.74 -7.55 1.37
CA CYS A 63 14.79 -8.66 1.37
C CYS A 63 13.93 -8.70 2.62
N TYR A 64 12.84 -9.44 2.55
CA TYR A 64 12.07 -9.82 3.72
C TYR A 64 12.73 -11.03 4.39
N VAL A 65 12.83 -10.98 5.71
CA VAL A 65 13.19 -12.12 6.56
C VAL A 65 12.06 -12.31 7.55
N THR A 66 11.58 -13.54 7.65
CA THR A 66 10.59 -13.96 8.64
C THR A 66 11.21 -14.98 9.56
N PHE A 67 11.29 -14.66 10.86
CA PHE A 67 11.63 -15.63 11.88
C PHE A 67 10.37 -16.16 12.57
N GLN A 68 10.29 -17.49 12.70
CA GLN A 68 9.40 -18.15 13.65
C GLN A 68 10.22 -18.46 14.91
N ILE A 69 9.78 -17.97 16.06
CA ILE A 69 10.54 -18.06 17.31
C ILE A 69 9.67 -18.44 18.50
N LYS A 70 10.32 -19.01 19.52
CA LYS A 70 9.68 -19.27 20.80
C LYS A 70 9.32 -17.96 21.48
N ASP A 71 8.11 -17.83 22.00
CA ASP A 71 7.71 -16.62 22.73
C ASP A 71 8.19 -16.67 24.18
N VAL A 72 9.48 -16.39 24.39
CA VAL A 72 10.12 -16.34 25.70
C VAL A 72 11.13 -15.19 25.78
N PRO A 73 11.46 -14.69 26.98
CA PRO A 73 12.48 -13.66 27.13
C PRO A 73 13.80 -14.03 26.44
N GLY A 74 14.31 -13.13 25.60
CA GLY A 74 15.57 -13.31 24.88
C GLY A 74 15.46 -13.83 23.45
N SER A 75 14.29 -14.30 22.99
CA SER A 75 14.14 -14.83 21.62
C SER A 75 14.43 -13.78 20.55
N LEU A 76 13.83 -12.58 20.65
CA LEU A 76 14.13 -11.47 19.73
C LEU A 76 15.61 -11.05 19.80
N ALA A 77 16.20 -11.04 20.99
CA ALA A 77 17.62 -10.73 21.15
C ALA A 77 18.52 -11.77 20.46
N GLN A 78 18.10 -13.04 20.45
CA GLN A 78 18.81 -14.11 19.78
C GLN A 78 18.75 -13.96 18.25
N CYS A 79 17.58 -13.66 17.68
CA CYS A 79 17.42 -13.29 16.27
C CYS A 79 18.28 -12.08 15.89
N ALA A 80 18.16 -11.00 16.64
CA ALA A 80 18.92 -9.78 16.39
C ALA A 80 20.44 -10.05 16.46
N ARG A 81 20.89 -10.89 17.40
CA ARG A 81 22.30 -11.31 17.47
C ARG A 81 22.71 -12.12 16.24
N PHE A 82 21.89 -13.08 15.81
CA PHE A 82 22.17 -13.89 14.62
C PHE A 82 22.39 -13.03 13.38
N LEU A 83 21.58 -11.98 13.18
CA LEU A 83 21.75 -11.01 12.11
C LEU A 83 22.96 -10.09 12.33
N LYS A 84 23.11 -9.55 13.56
CA LYS A 84 24.22 -8.66 13.91
C LYS A 84 25.59 -9.30 13.68
N THR A 85 25.78 -10.57 14.04
CA THR A 85 27.07 -11.27 13.83
C THR A 85 27.42 -11.45 12.35
N ARG A 86 26.43 -11.29 11.48
CA ARG A 86 26.54 -11.36 10.01
C ARG A 86 26.59 -9.98 9.36
N ASN A 87 26.62 -8.91 10.17
CA ASN A 87 26.58 -7.54 9.69
C ASN A 87 25.35 -7.26 8.78
N ILE A 88 24.21 -7.84 9.15
CA ILE A 88 22.92 -7.63 8.49
C ILE A 88 22.15 -6.56 9.27
N ASP A 89 21.80 -5.48 8.60
CA ASP A 89 21.04 -4.38 9.18
C ASP A 89 19.54 -4.66 9.07
N ILE A 90 18.81 -4.44 10.17
CA ILE A 90 17.35 -4.45 10.19
C ILE A 90 16.88 -3.05 9.81
N LEU A 91 16.10 -2.96 8.75
CA LEU A 91 15.58 -1.70 8.23
C LEU A 91 14.25 -1.36 8.90
N ASN A 92 13.20 -2.14 8.61
CA ASN A 92 11.87 -2.04 9.22
C ASN A 92 11.47 -3.42 9.75
N SER A 93 10.69 -3.48 10.82
CA SER A 93 10.23 -4.77 11.34
C SER A 93 8.95 -4.68 12.15
N GLU A 94 8.21 -5.79 12.19
CA GLU A 94 7.04 -5.99 13.03
C GLU A 94 7.10 -7.39 13.65
N SER A 95 6.89 -7.48 14.97
CA SER A 95 6.80 -8.76 15.68
C SER A 95 5.46 -8.91 16.38
N VAL A 96 4.97 -10.14 16.41
CA VAL A 96 3.68 -10.47 17.05
C VAL A 96 3.73 -11.85 17.69
N SER A 97 3.31 -11.94 18.95
CA SER A 97 3.04 -13.21 19.61
C SER A 97 1.72 -13.77 19.11
N PHE A 98 1.78 -14.75 18.19
CA PHE A 98 0.58 -15.43 17.70
C PHE A 98 -0.04 -16.34 18.76
N MET A 99 0.79 -16.93 19.61
CA MET A 99 0.37 -17.73 20.76
C MET A 99 1.23 -17.30 21.95
N PRO A 100 0.73 -16.42 22.83
CA PRO A 100 1.50 -15.90 23.95
C PRO A 100 2.15 -17.01 24.77
N SER A 101 3.43 -16.84 25.12
CA SER A 101 4.27 -17.84 25.83
C SER A 101 4.56 -19.14 25.05
N VAL A 102 4.16 -19.23 23.79
CA VAL A 102 4.40 -20.40 22.92
C VAL A 102 5.20 -19.99 21.69
N ALA A 103 4.65 -19.12 20.85
CA ALA A 103 5.23 -18.79 19.55
C ALA A 103 4.99 -17.32 19.16
N MET A 104 6.01 -16.75 18.54
CA MET A 104 6.05 -15.40 17.99
C MET A 104 6.59 -15.47 16.56
N THR A 105 6.11 -14.56 15.71
CA THR A 105 6.73 -14.30 14.42
C THR A 105 7.32 -12.91 14.42
N TRP A 106 8.49 -12.77 13.80
CA TRP A 106 9.11 -11.48 13.53
C TRP A 106 9.37 -11.35 12.04
N VAL A 107 8.66 -10.43 11.39
CA VAL A 107 8.84 -10.10 9.97
C VAL A 107 9.66 -8.82 9.89
N MET A 108 10.64 -8.78 9.00
CA MET A 108 11.53 -7.64 8.85
C MET A 108 11.99 -7.46 7.41
N LEU A 109 12.20 -6.20 7.04
CA LEU A 109 13.03 -5.82 5.91
C LEU A 109 14.48 -5.74 6.39
N VAL A 110 15.41 -6.38 5.70
CA VAL A 110 16.84 -6.34 6.02
C VAL A 110 17.66 -5.94 4.82
N ASP A 111 18.85 -5.41 5.07
CA ASP A 111 19.88 -5.16 4.06
C ASP A 111 20.96 -6.23 4.15
N LEU A 112 21.07 -7.05 3.09
CA LEU A 112 22.10 -8.10 2.98
C LEU A 112 23.37 -7.63 2.25
N SER A 113 23.47 -6.35 1.88
CA SER A 113 24.58 -5.81 1.05
C SER A 113 25.98 -6.13 1.58
N PHE A 114 26.13 -6.28 2.90
CA PHE A 114 27.41 -6.59 3.55
C PHE A 114 27.56 -8.05 4.01
N PHE A 115 26.55 -8.88 3.77
CA PHE A 115 26.55 -10.29 4.13
C PHE A 115 26.73 -11.18 2.90
N GLY A 116 25.93 -10.95 1.86
CA GLY A 116 25.83 -11.83 0.69
C GLY A 116 24.40 -11.89 0.17
N ASP A 117 23.88 -13.09 -0.03
CA ASP A 117 22.53 -13.31 -0.55
C ASP A 117 21.62 -14.05 0.45
N ARG A 118 20.33 -14.07 0.11
CA ARG A 118 19.27 -14.74 0.87
C ARG A 118 19.53 -16.23 1.09
N GLU A 119 19.99 -16.93 0.04
CA GLU A 119 20.24 -18.37 0.07
C GLU A 119 21.36 -18.71 1.06
N SER A 120 22.37 -17.84 1.15
CA SER A 120 23.47 -17.97 2.10
C SER A 120 23.01 -17.78 3.54
N LEU A 121 22.05 -16.88 3.79
CA LEU A 121 21.49 -16.65 5.13
C LEU A 121 20.73 -17.88 5.62
N GLU A 122 19.88 -18.44 4.76
CA GLU A 122 19.11 -19.66 5.05
C GLU A 122 20.04 -20.87 5.26
N ARG A 123 21.07 -21.01 4.42
CA ARG A 123 22.07 -22.07 4.54
C ARG A 123 22.82 -21.98 5.87
N GLU A 124 23.33 -20.81 6.24
CA GLU A 124 24.05 -20.64 7.51
C GLU A 124 23.15 -20.90 8.72
N PHE A 125 21.87 -20.54 8.65
CA PHE A 125 20.91 -20.90 9.69
C PHE A 125 20.72 -22.42 9.78
N ALA A 126 20.56 -23.10 8.64
CA ALA A 126 20.40 -24.55 8.59
C ALA A 126 21.64 -25.27 9.15
N GLU A 127 22.85 -24.85 8.78
CA GLU A 127 24.10 -25.38 9.31
C GLU A 127 24.20 -25.20 10.84
N ALA A 128 23.84 -24.01 11.35
CA ALA A 128 23.79 -23.76 12.79
C ALA A 128 22.75 -24.64 13.52
N ARG A 129 21.62 -24.95 12.86
CA ARG A 129 20.59 -25.86 13.40
C ARG A 129 21.09 -27.30 13.46
N GLU A 130 21.75 -27.77 12.41
CA GLU A 130 22.35 -29.10 12.36
C GLU A 130 23.46 -29.25 13.42
N ALA A 131 24.26 -28.22 13.62
CA ALA A 131 25.29 -28.16 14.64
C ALA A 131 24.74 -28.00 16.08
N GLN A 132 23.41 -27.88 16.24
CA GLN A 132 22.75 -27.62 17.53
C GLN A 132 23.31 -26.38 18.25
N ASP A 133 23.61 -25.32 17.50
CA ASP A 133 24.17 -24.11 18.07
C ASP A 133 23.19 -23.46 19.07
N SER A 134 23.62 -23.41 20.33
CA SER A 134 22.91 -22.73 21.41
C SER A 134 22.64 -21.26 21.11
N SER A 135 23.38 -20.67 20.17
CA SER A 135 23.23 -19.28 19.77
C SER A 135 21.94 -18.99 19.01
N ILE A 136 21.21 -20.01 18.53
CA ILE A 136 19.92 -19.92 17.81
C ILE A 136 18.84 -20.86 18.38
N SER A 137 19.00 -21.37 19.60
CA SER A 137 18.12 -22.38 20.22
C SER A 137 16.64 -21.97 20.43
N LEU A 138 16.34 -20.68 20.35
CA LEU A 138 15.01 -20.08 20.49
C LEU A 138 14.40 -19.71 19.13
N ILE A 139 15.13 -19.91 18.05
CA ILE A 139 14.69 -19.65 16.67
C ILE A 139 14.29 -20.99 16.06
N ASP A 140 13.03 -21.12 15.64
CA ASP A 140 12.49 -22.35 15.09
C ASP A 140 12.71 -22.43 13.58
N SER A 141 12.49 -21.34 12.84
CA SER A 141 12.79 -21.25 11.41
C SER A 141 13.08 -19.83 10.94
N ILE A 142 13.71 -19.75 9.77
CA ILE A 142 13.89 -18.54 8.97
C ILE A 142 13.31 -18.77 7.58
N VAL A 143 12.66 -17.76 7.01
CA VAL A 143 12.20 -17.73 5.62
C VAL A 143 12.61 -16.40 5.02
N THR A 144 13.16 -16.41 3.81
CA THR A 144 13.53 -15.18 3.10
C THR A 144 12.74 -15.01 1.80
N GLU A 145 12.33 -13.78 1.50
CA GLU A 145 11.60 -13.42 0.28
C GLU A 145 12.21 -12.16 -0.34
N PRO A 146 12.33 -12.08 -1.68
CA PRO A 146 12.86 -10.87 -2.32
C PRO A 146 11.97 -9.67 -2.04
N SER A 147 12.58 -8.49 -1.82
CA SER A 147 11.83 -7.25 -1.80
C SER A 147 11.44 -6.83 -3.22
N ASN A 148 10.23 -6.30 -3.38
CA ASN A 148 9.74 -5.69 -4.61
C ASN A 148 10.08 -4.18 -4.68
N LEU A 149 10.77 -3.63 -3.69
CA LEU A 149 11.09 -2.21 -3.60
C LEU A 149 11.86 -1.70 -4.84
N ALA A 150 12.87 -2.44 -5.29
CA ALA A 150 13.64 -2.13 -6.49
C ALA A 150 12.74 -2.03 -7.73
N GLU A 151 11.83 -2.99 -7.88
CA GLU A 151 10.91 -3.08 -9.01
C GLU A 151 9.95 -1.89 -9.03
N ARG A 152 9.36 -1.57 -7.89
CA ARG A 152 8.46 -0.41 -7.74
C ARG A 152 9.13 0.91 -8.12
N TYR A 153 10.39 1.11 -7.73
CA TYR A 153 11.16 2.30 -8.08
C TYR A 153 11.64 2.38 -9.52
N THR A 154 11.78 1.24 -10.19
CA THR A 154 12.33 1.19 -11.55
C THR A 154 11.25 1.07 -12.62
N LYS A 155 10.14 0.41 -12.31
CA LYS A 155 9.09 0.09 -13.25
C LYS A 155 7.71 0.65 -12.89
N GLY A 156 7.50 1.14 -11.67
CA GLY A 156 6.21 1.68 -11.22
C GLY A 156 5.16 0.61 -10.94
N PHE A 157 3.89 1.01 -10.80
CA PHE A 157 2.77 0.12 -10.46
C PHE A 157 2.34 -0.80 -11.60
N ALA A 158 2.36 -0.32 -12.84
CA ALA A 158 1.75 -1.02 -13.98
C ALA A 158 2.76 -1.73 -14.90
N ALA A 159 3.95 -2.04 -14.38
CA ALA A 159 5.07 -2.58 -15.15
C ALA A 159 4.73 -3.80 -16.02
N ASP A 160 3.91 -4.71 -15.49
CA ASP A 160 3.61 -5.99 -16.12
C ASP A 160 2.30 -5.95 -16.96
N ASN A 161 1.66 -4.79 -17.09
CA ASN A 161 0.44 -4.66 -17.87
C ASN A 161 0.76 -4.19 -19.31
N PRO A 162 0.64 -5.07 -20.33
CA PRO A 162 1.00 -4.72 -21.71
C PRO A 162 0.07 -3.67 -22.33
N ALA A 163 -1.11 -3.41 -21.74
CA ALA A 163 -2.03 -2.38 -22.19
C ALA A 163 -1.69 -0.97 -21.66
N ILE A 164 -0.70 -0.86 -20.78
CA ILE A 164 -0.28 0.39 -20.15
C ILE A 164 1.18 0.66 -20.49
N THR A 165 1.43 1.76 -21.20
CA THR A 165 2.79 2.24 -21.42
C THR A 165 3.24 2.99 -20.17
N THR A 166 4.30 2.51 -19.54
CA THR A 166 4.90 3.13 -18.35
C THR A 166 6.22 3.80 -18.70
N ARG A 167 6.38 5.08 -18.32
CA ARG A 167 7.61 5.85 -18.53
C ARG A 167 8.04 6.50 -17.23
N ALA A 168 9.25 6.18 -16.76
CA ALA A 168 9.90 6.94 -15.69
C ALA A 168 10.29 8.32 -16.24
N LEU A 169 9.72 9.38 -15.68
CA LEU A 169 9.97 10.76 -16.15
C LEU A 169 11.26 11.34 -15.57
N ARG A 170 11.57 10.94 -14.34
CA ARG A 170 12.82 11.28 -13.69
C ARG A 170 13.29 10.07 -12.93
N LYS A 171 14.38 9.48 -13.40
CA LYS A 171 15.08 8.47 -12.62
C LYS A 171 15.66 9.18 -11.40
N MET A 172 15.13 8.81 -10.22
CA MET A 172 15.87 8.84 -8.96
C MET A 172 16.52 10.20 -8.67
N GLU A 173 15.80 11.11 -8.01
CA GLU A 173 16.52 12.19 -7.36
C GLU A 173 17.41 11.59 -6.27
N LYS A 174 18.72 11.84 -6.35
CA LYS A 174 19.63 11.62 -5.21
C LYS A 174 19.33 12.56 -4.05
N ASN A 175 18.55 13.60 -4.30
CA ASN A 175 18.14 14.55 -3.28
C ASN A 175 16.98 13.94 -2.51
N VAL A 176 17.24 13.68 -1.24
CA VAL A 176 16.20 13.36 -0.25
C VAL A 176 15.19 14.49 -0.17
N THR A 177 13.92 14.14 -0.07
CA THR A 177 12.86 15.07 0.33
C THR A 177 12.54 14.80 1.79
N VAL A 178 12.37 15.86 2.58
CA VAL A 178 12.03 15.73 4.00
C VAL A 178 10.52 15.86 4.16
N ILE A 179 9.92 14.99 4.95
CA ILE A 179 8.53 15.15 5.41
C ILE A 179 8.52 16.22 6.51
N GLU A 180 7.74 17.28 6.29
CA GLU A 180 7.62 18.39 7.24
C GLU A 180 6.15 18.60 7.62
N LYS A 181 5.83 18.50 8.91
CA LYS A 181 4.49 18.73 9.48
C LYS A 181 3.42 17.84 8.83
N GLY A 182 3.72 16.56 8.67
CA GLY A 182 2.86 15.54 8.06
C GLY A 182 2.64 15.75 6.56
N ALA A 183 3.46 16.55 5.89
CA ALA A 183 3.31 16.84 4.47
C ALA A 183 4.61 16.66 3.69
N LEU A 184 4.46 16.14 2.48
CA LEU A 184 5.52 16.04 1.50
C LEU A 184 5.40 17.19 0.50
N ARG A 185 6.49 17.93 0.27
CA ARG A 185 6.57 18.87 -0.86
C ARG A 185 7.16 18.17 -2.07
N LEU A 186 6.42 18.15 -3.17
CA LEU A 186 6.96 17.60 -4.41
C LEU A 186 8.09 18.48 -4.97
N PRO A 187 9.15 17.84 -5.48
CA PRO A 187 10.20 18.54 -6.23
C PRO A 187 9.65 19.38 -7.38
N GLU A 188 10.21 20.57 -7.60
CA GLU A 188 9.78 21.50 -8.65
C GLU A 188 9.77 20.88 -10.06
N ALA A 189 10.70 19.96 -10.35
CA ALA A 189 10.70 19.27 -11.64
C ALA A 189 9.46 18.38 -11.82
N TYR A 190 8.94 17.76 -10.76
CA TYR A 190 7.72 16.96 -10.84
C TYR A 190 6.51 17.85 -11.09
N LEU A 191 6.44 19.00 -10.43
CA LEU A 191 5.41 20.01 -10.67
C LEU A 191 5.46 20.52 -12.11
N ASN A 192 6.66 20.70 -12.68
CA ASN A 192 6.83 21.08 -14.09
C ASN A 192 6.37 19.99 -15.06
N PHE A 193 6.62 18.70 -14.77
CA PHE A 193 6.11 17.59 -15.58
C PHE A 193 4.59 17.45 -15.48
N PHE A 194 4.05 17.61 -14.28
CA PHE A 194 2.61 17.52 -14.05
C PHE A 194 1.86 18.73 -14.61
N GLY A 195 2.52 19.90 -14.63
CA GLY A 195 1.97 21.16 -15.15
C GLY A 195 0.96 21.83 -14.22
N LYS A 196 0.77 21.33 -12.99
CA LYS A 196 -0.15 21.89 -12.00
C LYS A 196 0.46 21.84 -10.60
N ARG A 197 -0.04 22.71 -9.73
CA ARG A 197 0.35 22.80 -8.31
C ARG A 197 -0.75 22.36 -7.35
N ASP A 198 -1.98 22.32 -7.83
CA ASP A 198 -3.13 21.81 -7.09
C ASP A 198 -3.75 20.67 -7.89
N ALA A 199 -4.07 19.56 -7.21
CA ALA A 199 -4.75 18.43 -7.83
C ALA A 199 -5.28 17.44 -6.78
N PRO A 200 -6.40 16.76 -7.06
CA PRO A 200 -6.80 15.61 -6.27
C PRO A 200 -5.80 14.46 -6.45
N VAL A 201 -5.48 13.82 -5.34
CA VAL A 201 -4.55 12.69 -5.30
C VAL A 201 -5.12 11.54 -4.48
N MET A 202 -4.80 10.33 -4.92
CA MET A 202 -5.02 9.09 -4.18
C MET A 202 -3.68 8.63 -3.62
N LEU A 203 -3.63 8.45 -2.30
CA LEU A 203 -2.48 7.90 -1.59
C LEU A 203 -2.73 6.41 -1.39
N ILE A 204 -1.76 5.58 -1.75
CA ILE A 204 -1.79 4.12 -1.58
C ILE A 204 -0.56 3.72 -0.78
N GLY A 205 -0.77 3.37 0.48
CA GLY A 205 0.27 2.85 1.36
C GLY A 205 0.37 1.34 1.28
N ASP A 206 1.55 0.87 0.94
CA ASP A 206 1.90 -0.55 0.91
C ASP A 206 2.72 -0.92 2.13
N THR A 207 2.06 -1.45 3.16
CA THR A 207 2.74 -1.82 4.42
C THR A 207 3.66 -3.01 4.27
N GLU A 208 3.41 -3.87 3.27
CA GLU A 208 4.29 -5.00 2.98
C GLU A 208 5.59 -4.52 2.38
N SER A 209 5.57 -3.45 1.58
CA SER A 209 6.75 -2.94 0.88
C SER A 209 7.33 -1.64 1.44
N TRP A 210 6.68 -1.07 2.46
CA TRP A 210 6.99 0.25 3.02
C TRP A 210 7.11 1.34 1.94
N ILE A 211 6.15 1.34 1.02
CA ILE A 211 6.07 2.26 -0.12
C ILE A 211 4.78 3.05 -0.04
N LEU A 212 4.87 4.34 -0.31
CA LEU A 212 3.73 5.19 -0.59
C LEU A 212 3.69 5.52 -2.08
N SER A 213 2.60 5.16 -2.74
CA SER A 213 2.27 5.59 -4.10
C SER A 213 1.27 6.74 -4.05
N ILE A 214 1.55 7.83 -4.75
CA ILE A 214 0.65 8.97 -4.92
C ILE A 214 0.22 9.02 -6.38
N SER A 215 -1.05 8.71 -6.66
CA SER A 215 -1.64 8.78 -7.99
C SER A 215 -2.45 10.06 -8.16
N PHE A 216 -2.29 10.74 -9.30
CA PHE A 216 -3.01 11.98 -9.59
C PHE A 216 -4.34 11.69 -10.29
N LEU A 217 -5.41 12.23 -9.73
CA LEU A 217 -6.77 12.10 -10.24
C LEU A 217 -7.09 13.27 -11.19
N ALA A 218 -8.19 13.16 -11.92
CA ALA A 218 -8.67 14.23 -12.80
C ALA A 218 -9.22 15.40 -11.96
N ASP A 219 -9.15 16.63 -12.48
CA ASP A 219 -9.56 17.83 -11.72
C ASP A 219 -11.05 17.82 -11.39
N GLU A 220 -11.84 17.25 -12.30
CA GLU A 220 -13.29 17.11 -12.21
C GLU A 220 -13.73 16.01 -11.23
N THR A 221 -12.81 15.18 -10.72
CA THR A 221 -13.13 14.07 -9.83
C THR A 221 -14.03 14.52 -8.68
N ASP A 222 -15.09 13.75 -8.46
CA ASP A 222 -16.06 13.95 -7.38
C ASP A 222 -16.27 12.64 -6.63
N LEU A 223 -15.74 12.57 -5.41
CA LEU A 223 -15.64 11.31 -4.67
C LEU A 223 -16.78 11.11 -3.70
N TRP A 224 -17.35 9.92 -3.74
CA TRP A 224 -18.39 9.48 -2.82
C TRP A 224 -18.01 8.15 -2.19
N ARG A 225 -18.26 8.03 -0.88
CA ARG A 225 -18.16 6.79 -0.14
C ARG A 225 -19.53 6.14 -0.08
N MET A 226 -19.59 4.87 -0.43
CA MET A 226 -20.81 4.09 -0.36
C MET A 226 -20.55 2.80 0.41
N LYS A 227 -21.45 2.47 1.34
CA LYS A 227 -21.41 1.22 2.11
C LYS A 227 -22.66 0.44 1.83
N PHE A 228 -22.47 -0.84 1.49
CA PHE A 228 -23.54 -1.77 1.17
C PHE A 228 -23.47 -2.97 2.11
N THR A 229 -24.63 -3.45 2.51
CA THR A 229 -24.80 -4.83 2.94
C THR A 229 -25.17 -5.63 1.70
N ILE A 230 -24.43 -6.70 1.43
CA ILE A 230 -24.67 -7.61 0.31
C ILE A 230 -24.72 -9.06 0.80
N PRO A 231 -25.37 -9.99 0.06
CA PRO A 231 -25.32 -11.41 0.41
C PRO A 231 -23.88 -11.94 0.29
N ASP A 232 -23.45 -12.78 1.23
CA ASP A 232 -22.15 -13.47 1.15
C ASP A 232 -22.25 -14.71 0.24
N LYS A 233 -22.30 -14.46 -1.07
CA LYS A 233 -22.39 -15.49 -2.10
C LYS A 233 -21.70 -15.04 -3.40
N PRO A 234 -21.36 -15.99 -4.29
CA PRO A 234 -20.79 -15.66 -5.60
C PRO A 234 -21.67 -14.67 -6.37
N GLY A 235 -21.03 -13.64 -6.94
CA GLY A 235 -21.71 -12.63 -7.78
C GLY A 235 -22.17 -11.36 -7.05
N SER A 236 -22.25 -11.34 -5.72
CA SER A 236 -22.79 -10.16 -5.01
C SER A 236 -22.00 -8.87 -5.23
N VAL A 237 -20.66 -8.93 -5.25
CA VAL A 237 -19.81 -7.76 -5.59
C VAL A 237 -20.03 -7.35 -7.04
N TYR A 238 -20.21 -8.31 -7.95
CA TYR A 238 -20.49 -8.03 -9.36
C TYR A 238 -21.79 -7.26 -9.52
N GLU A 239 -22.88 -7.64 -8.84
CA GLU A 239 -24.17 -6.95 -8.97
C GLU A 239 -24.08 -5.47 -8.59
N ILE A 240 -23.40 -5.16 -7.48
CA ILE A 240 -23.16 -3.76 -7.07
C ILE A 240 -22.28 -3.04 -8.10
N SER A 241 -21.12 -3.61 -8.45
CA SER A 241 -20.19 -2.97 -9.37
C SER A 241 -20.77 -2.75 -10.76
N ASN A 242 -21.60 -3.69 -11.23
CA ASN A 242 -22.32 -3.57 -12.50
C ASN A 242 -23.40 -2.49 -12.45
N ALA A 243 -24.15 -2.38 -11.34
CA ALA A 243 -25.11 -1.30 -11.13
C ALA A 243 -24.44 0.08 -11.14
N MET A 244 -23.26 0.21 -10.49
CA MET A 244 -22.48 1.46 -10.51
C MET A 244 -21.96 1.80 -11.91
N SER A 245 -21.39 0.79 -12.60
CA SER A 245 -20.86 0.95 -13.97
C SER A 245 -21.95 1.40 -14.97
N GLY A 246 -23.17 0.86 -14.83
CA GLY A 246 -24.32 1.27 -15.66
C GLY A 246 -24.65 2.77 -15.56
N GLU A 247 -24.31 3.42 -14.45
CA GLU A 247 -24.48 4.86 -14.22
C GLU A 247 -23.19 5.67 -14.41
N LYS A 248 -22.16 5.05 -14.98
CA LYS A 248 -20.83 5.66 -15.20
C LYS A 248 -20.12 6.10 -13.90
N ILE A 249 -20.40 5.40 -12.81
CA ILE A 249 -19.71 5.60 -11.53
C ILE A 249 -18.44 4.74 -11.53
N ASN A 250 -17.27 5.39 -11.37
CA ASN A 250 -15.98 4.72 -11.43
C ASN A 250 -15.47 4.35 -10.02
N ILE A 251 -15.37 3.06 -9.71
CA ILE A 251 -14.90 2.60 -8.39
C ILE A 251 -13.37 2.73 -8.32
N LEU A 252 -12.87 3.55 -7.41
CA LEU A 252 -11.43 3.79 -7.24
C LEU A 252 -10.80 2.92 -6.16
N ALA A 253 -11.56 2.66 -5.09
CA ALA A 253 -11.13 1.81 -3.98
C ALA A 253 -12.32 1.04 -3.42
N GLY A 254 -12.08 -0.13 -2.87
CA GLY A 254 -13.09 -0.85 -2.13
C GLY A 254 -12.51 -1.98 -1.29
N TYR A 255 -13.26 -2.38 -0.28
CA TYR A 255 -12.95 -3.57 0.52
C TYR A 255 -14.24 -4.28 0.92
N THR A 256 -14.12 -5.57 1.18
CA THR A 256 -15.20 -6.40 1.67
C THR A 256 -14.87 -6.97 3.04
N GLN A 257 -15.90 -7.19 3.85
CA GLN A 257 -15.77 -7.83 5.15
C GLN A 257 -16.98 -8.73 5.39
N VAL A 258 -16.73 -10.01 5.65
CA VAL A 258 -17.80 -10.95 6.04
C VAL A 258 -18.34 -10.51 7.41
N LEU A 259 -19.66 -10.30 7.49
CA LEU A 259 -20.36 -9.98 8.73
C LEU A 259 -20.97 -11.25 9.35
N VAL A 260 -21.54 -12.11 8.51
CA VAL A 260 -22.06 -13.43 8.88
C VAL A 260 -21.72 -14.39 7.75
N TYR A 261 -20.91 -15.40 8.07
CA TYR A 261 -20.38 -16.34 7.09
C TYR A 261 -21.50 -17.05 6.32
N TYR A 262 -21.41 -17.07 4.99
CA TYR A 262 -22.41 -17.58 4.04
C TYR A 262 -23.77 -16.86 4.05
N GLN A 263 -23.86 -15.69 4.67
CA GLN A 263 -25.12 -14.93 4.72
C GLN A 263 -24.91 -13.47 4.33
N LYS A 264 -24.00 -12.75 5.00
CA LYS A 264 -23.95 -11.29 4.96
C LYS A 264 -22.51 -10.77 4.88
N MET A 265 -22.29 -9.80 4.00
CA MET A 265 -21.02 -9.13 3.79
C MET A 265 -21.22 -7.61 3.73
N LEU A 266 -20.30 -6.86 4.33
CA LEU A 266 -20.11 -5.44 4.09
C LEU A 266 -19.30 -5.29 2.80
N TYR A 267 -19.75 -4.43 1.89
CA TYR A 267 -18.96 -3.94 0.78
C TYR A 267 -18.90 -2.42 0.85
N GLU A 268 -17.72 -1.87 1.03
CA GLU A 268 -17.48 -0.43 1.06
C GLU A 268 -16.64 -0.03 -0.14
N ILE A 269 -17.04 1.06 -0.81
CA ILE A 269 -16.34 1.63 -1.96
C ILE A 269 -16.15 3.13 -1.81
N ILE A 270 -15.07 3.63 -2.41
CA ILE A 270 -14.91 5.03 -2.81
C ILE A 270 -14.98 5.08 -4.33
N ALA A 271 -15.85 5.91 -4.87
CA ALA A 271 -16.06 6.03 -6.30
C ALA A 271 -16.06 7.49 -6.75
N ASP A 272 -15.57 7.72 -7.96
CA ASP A 272 -15.69 8.97 -8.69
C ASP A 272 -17.01 8.98 -9.47
N ILE A 273 -17.86 9.96 -9.17
CA ILE A 273 -19.19 10.12 -9.78
C ILE A 273 -19.21 11.22 -10.84
N SER A 274 -18.07 11.85 -11.15
CA SER A 274 -17.98 12.93 -12.15
C SER A 274 -18.52 12.54 -13.54
N GLY A 275 -18.54 11.24 -13.84
CA GLY A 275 -19.14 10.68 -15.06
C GLY A 275 -20.66 10.45 -14.99
N CYS A 276 -21.27 10.50 -13.80
CA CYS A 276 -22.71 10.38 -13.61
C CYS A 276 -23.42 11.60 -14.18
N LYS A 277 -24.56 11.38 -14.83
CA LYS A 277 -25.41 12.47 -15.35
C LYS A 277 -26.41 13.01 -14.33
N CYS A 278 -26.40 12.46 -13.13
CA CYS A 278 -27.31 12.78 -12.06
C CYS A 278 -26.89 14.06 -11.33
N GLU A 279 -27.86 14.82 -10.85
CA GLU A 279 -27.58 15.93 -9.94
C GLU A 279 -27.20 15.38 -8.55
N HIS A 280 -26.33 16.09 -7.81
CA HIS A 280 -25.84 15.66 -6.50
C HIS A 280 -26.98 15.35 -5.53
N GLU A 281 -28.04 16.17 -5.51
CA GLU A 281 -29.19 15.99 -4.61
C GLU A 281 -29.97 14.70 -4.91
N ALA A 282 -29.93 14.23 -6.17
CA ALA A 282 -30.61 13.01 -6.62
C ALA A 282 -29.71 11.77 -6.60
N PHE A 283 -28.40 11.92 -6.34
CA PHE A 283 -27.44 10.82 -6.43
C PHE A 283 -27.75 9.71 -5.41
N GLU A 284 -28.05 10.07 -4.16
CA GLU A 284 -28.38 9.08 -3.14
C GLU A 284 -29.63 8.27 -3.51
N GLU A 285 -30.66 8.95 -4.02
CA GLU A 285 -31.89 8.30 -4.46
C GLU A 285 -31.63 7.37 -5.64
N LEU A 286 -30.83 7.81 -6.63
CA LEU A 286 -30.41 6.98 -7.75
C LEU A 286 -29.77 5.67 -7.28
N VAL A 287 -28.75 5.77 -6.41
CA VAL A 287 -28.03 4.59 -5.89
C VAL A 287 -28.99 3.68 -5.13
N ARG A 288 -29.80 4.23 -4.22
CA ARG A 288 -30.77 3.44 -3.45
C ARG A 288 -31.76 2.71 -4.35
N ASN A 289 -32.31 3.39 -5.35
CA ASN A 289 -33.24 2.78 -6.31
C ASN A 289 -32.57 1.65 -7.10
N LYS A 290 -31.32 1.84 -7.55
CA LYS A 290 -30.55 0.79 -8.24
C LYS A 290 -30.32 -0.42 -7.35
N ILE A 291 -29.88 -0.22 -6.12
CA ILE A 291 -29.61 -1.33 -5.20
C ILE A 291 -30.90 -2.04 -4.80
N SER A 292 -31.98 -1.31 -4.52
CA SER A 292 -33.28 -1.92 -4.23
C SER A 292 -33.83 -2.74 -5.40
N SER A 293 -33.53 -2.37 -6.65
CA SER A 293 -33.95 -3.12 -7.83
C SER A 293 -33.27 -4.48 -8.00
N LEU A 294 -32.11 -4.69 -7.36
CA LEU A 294 -31.45 -6.00 -7.31
C LEU A 294 -32.23 -7.02 -6.46
N GLY A 295 -33.16 -6.53 -5.63
CA GLY A 295 -33.97 -7.34 -4.72
C GLY A 295 -33.16 -8.01 -3.60
N GLY A 296 -33.84 -8.86 -2.81
CA GLY A 296 -33.19 -9.71 -1.80
C GLY A 296 -32.47 -8.94 -0.67
N ASP A 297 -31.35 -9.49 -0.20
CA ASP A 297 -30.58 -9.00 0.95
C ASP A 297 -29.58 -7.87 0.60
N PHE A 298 -29.70 -7.25 -0.58
CA PHE A 298 -28.88 -6.08 -0.95
C PHE A 298 -29.47 -4.81 -0.33
N SER A 299 -28.64 -4.05 0.37
CA SER A 299 -29.08 -2.79 0.98
C SER A 299 -27.96 -1.77 1.06
N VAL A 300 -28.35 -0.49 0.93
CA VAL A 300 -27.46 0.66 1.13
C VAL A 300 -27.44 1.00 2.61
N MET A 301 -26.26 0.99 3.22
CA MET A 301 -26.06 1.39 4.61
C MET A 301 -25.77 2.88 4.73
N ASN A 302 -24.82 3.39 3.93
CA ASN A 302 -24.42 4.79 3.95
C ASN A 302 -24.01 5.25 2.55
N ILE A 303 -24.27 6.51 2.26
CA ILE A 303 -23.77 7.22 1.09
C ILE A 303 -23.36 8.60 1.61
N GLU A 304 -22.13 9.01 1.34
CA GLU A 304 -21.64 10.32 1.75
C GLU A 304 -20.62 10.85 0.75
N ALA A 305 -20.66 12.16 0.49
CA ALA A 305 -19.59 12.83 -0.25
C ALA A 305 -18.29 12.76 0.57
N VAL A 306 -17.15 12.54 -0.10
CA VAL A 306 -15.84 12.52 0.54
C VAL A 306 -15.23 13.91 0.42
N PRO A 307 -15.09 14.67 1.52
CA PRO A 307 -14.45 15.98 1.47
C PRO A 307 -12.95 15.79 1.30
N PHE A 308 -12.43 16.07 0.10
CA PHE A 308 -11.00 16.26 -0.12
C PHE A 308 -10.68 17.62 -0.74
N ARG A 309 -11.69 18.38 -1.20
CA ARG A 309 -11.55 19.75 -1.73
C ARG A 309 -11.38 20.77 -0.61
#